data_AF-A0A9K3DY92-F1
#
_entry.id   AF-A0A9K3DY92-F1
#
_cell.length_a   1.000
_cell.length_b   1.000
_cell.length_c   1.000
_cell.angle_alpha   90.00
_cell.angle_beta   90.00
_cell.angle_gamma   90.00
#
_symmetry.space_group_name_H-M   'P 1'
#
loop_
_entity.id
_entity.type
_entity.pdbx_description
1 polymer ?
#
loop_
_entity_poly.entity_id
_entity_poly.type
_entity_poly.pdbx_seq_one_letter_code
_entity_poly.pdbx_strand_id
1 'polypeptide(L)'
;MKGSGEEKTDACTSGTSVEMMLLGKTNEKESITDTVPFYKLFAFADLTDHILMITGTVSAIANGICLPLMSLLLGEVINAFGHNQNNIHRVVNAVSKVSLKFAYLAVGCGVVSFVQVSSWMITGERQAARIRSLYLKNILRQDISFFDKETNTGEVVGRISGDTVRIQDAMGEKVCIFSLELIARMVPVVLRFFTFSPHLLKIACVLPMVCHFVTRIVP
;
A
#
# COMPACT_ATOMS: atom_id res chain seq x y z
N MET A 1 -52.27 25.67 -47.91
CA MET A 1 -53.20 24.52 -47.90
C MET A 1 -52.55 23.36 -48.62
N LYS A 2 -52.03 22.37 -47.90
CA LYS A 2 -51.62 21.06 -48.45
C LYS A 2 -51.86 20.03 -47.33
N GLY A 3 -53.03 19.37 -47.37
CA GLY A 3 -53.41 18.26 -46.47
C GLY A 3 -52.72 16.95 -46.92
N SER A 4 -52.18 16.13 -46.01
CA SER A 4 -52.84 15.14 -45.12
C SER A 4 -53.34 13.91 -45.89
N GLY A 5 -52.58 12.81 -45.92
CA GLY A 5 -52.86 11.51 -45.24
C GLY A 5 -52.76 10.41 -46.33
N GLU A 6 -52.40 9.14 -46.18
CA GLU A 6 -52.31 8.09 -45.12
C GLU A 6 -51.12 7.14 -45.54
N GLU A 7 -50.29 6.54 -44.68
CA GLU A 7 -50.51 5.34 -43.82
C GLU A 7 -51.10 4.15 -44.61
N LYS A 8 -50.49 2.95 -44.72
CA LYS A 8 -50.32 1.94 -43.65
C LYS A 8 -49.61 0.66 -44.18
N THR A 9 -48.80 0.03 -43.30
CA THR A 9 -48.49 -1.42 -43.14
C THR A 9 -47.83 -2.20 -44.29
N ASP A 10 -46.73 -2.92 -44.08
CA ASP A 10 -46.75 -4.27 -43.49
C ASP A 10 -45.50 -4.65 -42.67
N ALA A 11 -45.74 -5.58 -41.74
CA ALA A 11 -44.85 -6.07 -40.70
C ALA A 11 -44.11 -7.37 -41.08
N CYS A 12 -43.22 -7.82 -40.17
CA CYS A 12 -42.67 -9.19 -40.00
C CYS A 12 -41.44 -9.53 -40.88
N THR A 13 -40.31 -10.13 -40.47
CA THR A 13 -39.77 -10.62 -39.20
C THR A 13 -38.34 -11.15 -39.42
N SER A 14 -37.51 -10.98 -38.39
CA SER A 14 -36.28 -11.73 -38.01
C SER A 14 -35.10 -11.91 -38.99
N GLY A 15 -33.93 -11.53 -38.48
CA GLY A 15 -32.92 -12.56 -38.17
C GLY A 15 -31.58 -12.47 -38.88
N THR A 16 -30.71 -11.60 -38.38
CA THR A 16 -29.31 -11.87 -37.99
C THR A 16 -28.44 -12.72 -38.93
N SER A 17 -27.34 -12.12 -39.41
CA SER A 17 -25.95 -12.55 -39.16
C SER A 17 -25.06 -12.31 -40.38
N VAL A 18 -23.90 -11.70 -40.12
CA VAL A 18 -22.59 -12.16 -40.64
C VAL A 18 -22.50 -12.12 -42.18
N GLU A 19 -21.80 -11.17 -42.79
CA GLU A 19 -20.35 -11.23 -42.87
C GLU A 19 -19.96 -9.95 -43.62
N MET A 20 -19.52 -8.93 -42.89
CA MET A 20 -18.08 -8.66 -42.83
C MET A 20 -17.63 -7.76 -43.99
N MET A 21 -16.70 -6.87 -43.64
CA MET A 21 -15.68 -6.38 -44.56
C MET A 21 -16.20 -5.40 -45.63
N LEU A 22 -16.05 -4.08 -45.51
CA LEU A 22 -14.84 -3.26 -45.42
C LEU A 22 -15.35 -1.83 -45.74
N LEU A 23 -14.91 -0.69 -45.24
CA LEU A 23 -13.58 -0.23 -44.86
C LEU A 23 -13.77 1.22 -44.38
N GLY A 24 -13.10 1.62 -43.30
CA GLY A 24 -12.74 3.03 -43.12
C GLY A 24 -13.17 3.72 -41.82
N LYS A 25 -12.63 3.23 -40.68
CA LYS A 25 -11.84 4.00 -39.68
C LYS A 25 -12.12 5.51 -39.57
N THR A 26 -12.19 6.18 -38.41
CA THR A 26 -11.97 5.86 -36.98
C THR A 26 -12.14 7.19 -36.23
N ASN A 27 -12.69 7.14 -35.02
CA ASN A 27 -12.17 7.73 -33.78
C ASN A 27 -13.33 8.01 -32.81
N GLU A 28 -13.87 6.93 -32.24
CA GLU A 28 -14.39 6.99 -30.88
C GLU A 28 -13.23 7.34 -29.95
N LYS A 29 -13.42 8.35 -29.11
CA LYS A 29 -12.49 8.63 -28.00
C LYS A 29 -12.65 7.51 -26.98
N GLU A 30 -11.73 6.56 -27.03
CA GLU A 30 -11.44 5.59 -25.97
C GLU A 30 -11.39 6.29 -24.61
N SER A 31 -12.13 5.75 -23.66
CA SER A 31 -11.92 5.97 -22.23
C SER A 31 -10.61 5.27 -21.85
N ILE A 32 -9.50 5.97 -22.01
CA ILE A 32 -8.23 5.52 -21.47
C ILE A 32 -8.42 5.50 -19.95
N THR A 33 -8.41 4.31 -19.36
CA THR A 33 -8.14 4.14 -17.93
C THR A 33 -6.67 4.49 -17.75
N ASP A 34 -6.34 5.79 -17.85
CA ASP A 34 -5.00 6.30 -17.68
C ASP A 34 -4.63 6.04 -16.23
N THR A 35 -3.89 4.96 -16.03
CA THR A 35 -3.35 4.60 -14.72
C THR A 35 -2.34 5.68 -14.38
N VAL A 36 -2.79 6.70 -13.65
CA VAL A 36 -1.95 7.80 -13.23
C VAL A 36 -0.80 7.18 -12.43
N PRO A 37 0.45 7.41 -12.84
CA PRO A 37 1.56 6.72 -12.21
C PRO A 37 1.69 7.15 -10.74
N PHE A 38 1.93 6.19 -9.84
CA PHE A 38 2.00 6.40 -8.38
C PHE A 38 2.95 7.55 -7.95
N TYR A 39 4.01 7.81 -8.72
CA TYR A 39 4.93 8.91 -8.43
C TYR A 39 4.30 10.30 -8.58
N LYS A 40 3.28 10.46 -9.44
CA LYS A 40 2.51 11.73 -9.53
C LYS A 40 1.61 11.96 -8.33
N LEU A 41 1.27 10.91 -7.58
CA LEU A 41 0.55 11.01 -6.31
C LEU A 41 1.44 11.62 -5.21
N PHE A 42 2.73 11.24 -5.20
CA PHE A 42 3.73 11.81 -4.29
C PHE A 42 4.31 13.15 -4.77
N ALA A 43 4.06 13.58 -6.01
CA ALA A 43 4.51 14.88 -6.52
C ALA A 43 3.84 16.07 -5.82
N PHE A 44 2.72 15.84 -5.12
CA PHE A 44 2.07 16.84 -4.25
C PHE A 44 2.59 16.84 -2.81
N ALA A 45 3.60 16.01 -2.49
CA ALA A 45 4.16 15.93 -1.15
C ALA A 45 4.97 17.18 -0.78
N ASP A 46 4.69 17.73 0.39
CA ASP A 46 5.42 18.87 0.94
C ASP A 46 6.75 18.45 1.55
N LEU A 47 7.64 19.42 1.83
CA LEU A 47 8.93 19.14 2.46
C LEU A 47 8.77 18.44 3.82
N THR A 48 7.68 18.76 4.54
CA THR A 48 7.32 18.14 5.83
C THR A 48 6.90 16.68 5.67
N ASP A 49 6.18 16.35 4.59
CA ASP A 49 5.74 14.98 4.31
C ASP A 49 6.96 14.12 3.93
N HIS A 50 7.95 14.70 3.26
CA HIS A 50 9.20 14.02 2.95
C HIS A 50 10.00 13.65 4.22
N ILE A 51 10.06 14.54 5.20
CA ILE A 51 10.70 14.25 6.50
C ILE A 51 9.98 13.10 7.21
N LEU A 52 8.65 13.12 7.26
CA LEU A 52 7.86 12.04 7.87
C LEU A 52 8.05 10.69 7.17
N MET A 53 8.17 10.68 5.84
CA MET A 53 8.47 9.45 5.09
C MET A 53 9.87 8.91 5.41
N ILE A 54 10.88 9.78 5.54
CA ILE A 54 12.23 9.37 5.92
C ILE A 54 12.23 8.80 7.35
N THR A 55 11.60 9.46 8.32
CA THR A 55 11.54 8.95 9.69
C THR A 55 10.75 7.64 9.78
N GLY A 56 9.68 7.51 9.01
CA GLY A 56 8.90 6.27 8.91
C GLY A 56 9.68 5.11 8.33
N THR A 57 10.47 5.34 7.28
CA THR A 57 11.32 4.30 6.66
C THR A 57 12.49 3.89 7.56
N VAL A 58 13.14 4.82 8.24
CA VAL A 58 14.19 4.51 9.23
C VAL A 58 13.63 3.67 10.38
N SER A 59 12.43 4.02 10.86
CA SER A 59 11.74 3.25 11.91
C SER A 59 11.36 1.85 11.42
N ALA A 60 10.94 1.71 10.16
CA ALA A 60 10.65 0.42 9.56
C ALA A 60 11.87 -0.52 9.50
N ILE A 61 13.08 0.03 9.28
CA ILE A 61 14.35 -0.72 9.34
C ILE A 61 14.61 -1.24 10.75
N ALA A 62 14.45 -0.38 11.76
CA ALA A 62 14.63 -0.79 13.15
C ALA A 62 13.62 -1.88 13.56
N ASN A 63 12.36 -1.79 13.11
CA ASN A 63 11.37 -2.86 13.33
C ASN A 63 11.71 -4.16 12.59
N GLY A 64 12.24 -4.10 11.37
CA GLY A 64 12.69 -5.29 10.65
C GLY A 64 13.80 -6.08 11.36
N ILE A 65 14.63 -5.41 12.16
CA ILE A 65 15.70 -6.03 12.97
C ILE A 65 15.15 -6.61 14.29
N CYS A 66 13.95 -6.23 14.73
CA CYS A 66 13.39 -6.70 15.99
C CYS A 66 13.23 -8.23 16.04
N LEU A 67 12.72 -8.85 14.97
CA LEU A 67 12.53 -10.31 14.88
C LEU A 67 13.83 -11.12 15.05
N PRO A 68 14.93 -10.84 14.32
CA PRO A 68 16.19 -11.54 14.54
C PRO A 68 16.81 -11.24 15.91
N LEU A 69 16.65 -10.02 16.43
CA LEU A 69 17.18 -9.65 17.75
C LEU A 69 16.45 -10.40 18.88
N MET A 70 15.13 -10.58 18.74
CA MET A 70 14.31 -11.42 19.62
C MET A 70 14.79 -12.88 19.63
N SER A 71 15.10 -13.42 18.45
CA SER A 71 15.64 -14.79 18.30
C SER A 71 17.01 -14.95 18.96
N LEU A 72 17.89 -13.96 18.82
CA LEU A 72 19.22 -13.96 19.47
C LEU A 72 19.11 -13.95 21.01
N LEU A 73 18.24 -13.11 21.57
CA LEU A 73 18.03 -13.09 23.02
C LEU A 73 17.46 -14.42 23.54
N LEU A 74 16.56 -15.05 22.79
CA LEU A 74 16.07 -16.39 23.14
C LEU A 74 17.20 -17.42 23.13
N GLY A 75 18.12 -17.31 22.15
CA GLY A 75 19.34 -18.11 22.11
C GLY A 75 20.23 -17.90 23.34
N GLU A 76 20.41 -16.66 23.81
CA GLU A 76 21.16 -16.36 25.05
C GLU A 76 20.51 -17.03 26.27
N VAL A 77 19.18 -17.00 26.37
CA VAL A 77 18.44 -17.67 27.45
C VAL A 77 18.68 -19.18 27.42
N ILE A 78 18.51 -19.82 26.25
CA ILE A 78 18.73 -21.26 26.08
C ILE A 78 20.17 -21.64 26.43
N ASN A 79 21.16 -20.85 25.99
CA ASN A 79 22.57 -21.08 26.29
C ASN A 79 22.88 -20.89 27.79
N ALA A 80 22.24 -19.92 28.45
CA ALA A 80 22.38 -19.71 29.89
C ALA A 80 21.89 -20.91 30.70
N PHE A 81 20.77 -21.53 30.29
CA PHE A 81 20.27 -22.77 30.86
C PHE A 81 21.20 -23.96 30.57
N GLY A 82 21.69 -24.10 29.34
CA GLY A 82 22.56 -25.21 28.94
C GLY A 82 23.93 -25.22 29.63
N HIS A 83 24.57 -24.06 29.81
CA HIS A 83 25.94 -23.96 30.33
C HIS A 83 26.03 -24.00 31.87
N ASN A 84 24.96 -23.62 32.60
CA ASN A 84 25.00 -23.48 34.06
C ASN A 84 24.13 -24.52 34.80
N GLN A 85 23.83 -25.65 34.15
CA GLN A 85 23.03 -26.75 34.68
C GLN A 85 23.43 -27.24 36.08
N ASN A 86 24.71 -27.14 36.47
CA ASN A 86 25.18 -27.54 37.80
C ASN A 86 24.99 -26.49 38.91
N ASN A 87 24.61 -25.25 38.61
CA ASN A 87 24.52 -24.17 39.60
C ASN A 87 23.28 -23.29 39.41
N ILE A 88 22.21 -23.61 40.14
CA ILE A 88 20.92 -22.90 40.09
C ILE A 88 21.07 -21.38 40.31
N HIS A 89 21.90 -20.96 41.27
CA HIS A 89 22.12 -19.54 41.56
C HIS A 89 22.71 -18.77 40.37
N ARG A 90 23.55 -19.40 39.55
CA ARG A 90 24.13 -18.74 38.36
C ARG A 90 23.14 -18.63 37.20
N VAL A 91 22.27 -19.63 37.04
CA VAL A 91 21.19 -19.61 36.04
C VAL A 91 20.23 -18.45 36.32
N VAL A 92 19.75 -18.32 37.57
CA VAL A 92 18.79 -17.26 37.93
C VAL A 92 19.36 -15.87 37.70
N ASN A 93 20.64 -15.64 38.05
CA ASN A 93 21.28 -14.35 37.83
C ASN A 93 21.48 -14.03 36.33
N ALA A 94 21.87 -15.04 35.53
CA ALA A 94 22.01 -14.88 34.08
C ALA A 94 20.66 -14.59 33.40
N VAL A 95 19.61 -15.33 33.75
CA VAL A 95 18.25 -15.15 33.20
C VAL A 95 17.66 -13.81 33.62
N SER A 96 17.87 -13.37 34.86
CA SER A 96 17.43 -12.04 35.32
C SER A 96 18.04 -10.91 34.49
N LYS A 97 19.34 -11.02 34.15
CA LYS A 97 20.03 -10.04 33.30
C LYS A 97 19.48 -10.03 31.87
N VAL A 98 19.16 -11.20 31.30
CA VAL A 98 18.60 -11.30 29.94
C VAL A 98 17.15 -10.81 29.91
N SER A 99 16.34 -11.09 30.94
CA SER A 99 14.97 -10.59 31.07
C SER A 99 14.91 -9.06 31.05
N LEU A 100 15.88 -8.39 31.68
CA LEU A 100 15.99 -6.94 31.66
C LEU A 100 16.30 -6.41 30.24
N LYS A 101 17.11 -7.13 29.44
CA LYS A 101 17.32 -6.80 28.01
C LYS A 101 16.04 -6.96 27.19
N PHE A 102 15.23 -8.00 27.43
CA PHE A 102 13.93 -8.18 26.77
C PHE A 102 12.99 -7.00 27.05
N ALA A 103 12.95 -6.51 28.29
CA ALA A 103 12.11 -5.37 28.66
C ALA A 103 12.52 -4.10 27.89
N TYR A 104 13.83 -3.79 27.81
CA TYR A 104 14.31 -2.65 27.03
C TYR A 104 14.04 -2.79 25.53
N LEU A 105 14.20 -4.00 24.98
CA LEU A 105 13.89 -4.28 23.57
C LEU A 105 12.40 -4.07 23.28
N ALA A 106 11.51 -4.58 24.14
CA ALA A 106 10.07 -4.43 23.97
C ALA A 106 9.63 -2.95 23.96
N VAL A 107 10.16 -2.15 24.89
CA VAL A 107 9.90 -0.70 24.92
C VAL A 107 10.44 -0.03 23.66
N GLY A 108 11.67 -0.34 23.25
CA GLY A 108 12.27 0.18 22.02
C GLY A 108 11.45 -0.15 20.78
N CYS A 109 11.07 -1.42 20.60
CA CYS A 109 10.26 -1.87 19.48
C CYS A 109 8.87 -1.21 19.47
N GLY A 110 8.27 -1.02 20.64
CA GLY A 110 6.98 -0.33 20.79
C GLY A 110 7.05 1.12 20.32
N VAL A 111 8.08 1.86 20.75
CA VAL A 111 8.29 3.26 20.33
C VAL A 111 8.54 3.35 18.83
N VAL A 112 9.39 2.48 18.29
CA VAL A 112 9.71 2.46 16.85
C VAL A 112 8.48 2.11 16.02
N SER A 113 7.68 1.13 16.43
CA SER A 113 6.41 0.76 15.79
C SER A 113 5.41 1.90 15.81
N PHE A 114 5.28 2.59 16.95
CA PHE A 114 4.40 3.74 17.06
C PHE A 114 4.82 4.86 16.11
N VAL A 115 6.10 5.24 16.12
CA VAL A 115 6.63 6.29 15.23
C VAL A 115 6.45 5.92 13.76
N GLN A 116 6.67 4.65 13.39
CA GLN A 116 6.46 4.17 12.02
C GLN A 116 5.01 4.35 11.58
N VAL A 117 4.06 3.80 12.34
CA VAL A 117 2.63 3.82 11.96
C VAL A 117 2.10 5.25 11.96
N SER A 118 2.41 6.04 12.98
CA SER A 118 1.98 7.45 13.05
C SER A 118 2.55 8.28 11.90
N SER A 119 3.82 8.10 11.53
CA SER A 119 4.42 8.86 10.42
C SER A 119 3.72 8.57 9.08
N TRP A 120 3.43 7.31 8.79
CA TRP A 120 2.72 6.93 7.56
C TRP A 120 1.26 7.37 7.56
N MET A 121 0.57 7.25 8.70
CA MET A 121 -0.83 7.66 8.85
C MET A 121 -1.01 9.17 8.67
N ILE A 122 -0.17 9.98 9.35
CA ILE A 122 -0.19 11.44 9.21
C ILE A 122 0.13 11.86 7.77
N THR A 123 1.09 11.20 7.12
CA THR A 123 1.42 11.49 5.71
C THR A 123 0.23 11.20 4.79
N GLY A 124 -0.44 10.05 4.95
CA GLY A 124 -1.62 9.69 4.18
C GLY A 124 -2.77 10.69 4.33
N GLU A 125 -3.05 11.11 5.57
CA GLU A 125 -4.08 12.12 5.87
C GLU A 125 -3.78 13.47 5.19
N ARG A 126 -2.53 13.94 5.28
CA ARG A 126 -2.12 15.23 4.68
C ARG A 126 -2.24 15.21 3.16
N GLN A 127 -1.83 14.12 2.51
CA GLN A 127 -1.97 13.98 1.05
C GLN A 127 -3.44 13.95 0.62
N ALA A 128 -4.28 13.17 1.31
CA ALA A 128 -5.70 13.06 1.00
C ALA A 128 -6.42 14.41 1.17
N ALA A 129 -6.15 15.12 2.27
CA ALA A 129 -6.71 16.45 2.53
C ALA A 129 -6.30 17.47 1.46
N ARG A 130 -5.03 17.44 1.01
CA ARG A 130 -4.54 18.32 -0.06
C ARG A 130 -5.26 18.04 -1.37
N ILE A 131 -5.38 16.78 -1.79
CA ILE A 131 -6.10 16.38 -3.01
C ILE A 131 -7.55 16.88 -2.96
N ARG A 132 -8.23 16.68 -1.82
CA ARG A 132 -9.61 17.14 -1.60
C ARG A 132 -9.73 18.66 -1.73
N SER A 133 -8.80 19.42 -1.16
CA SER A 133 -8.80 20.88 -1.21
C SER A 133 -8.57 21.44 -2.62
N LEU A 134 -7.63 20.86 -3.37
CA LEU A 134 -7.32 21.25 -4.75
C LEU A 134 -8.49 20.89 -5.68
N TYR A 135 -9.10 19.74 -5.45
CA TYR A 135 -10.27 19.29 -6.18
C TYR A 135 -11.46 20.24 -6.00
N LEU A 136 -11.83 20.57 -4.75
CA LEU A 136 -12.92 21.52 -4.48
C LEU A 136 -12.65 22.89 -5.12
N LYS A 137 -11.39 23.36 -5.05
CA LYS A 137 -10.98 24.63 -5.68
C LYS A 137 -11.16 24.61 -7.21
N ASN A 138 -10.91 23.47 -7.86
CA ASN A 138 -11.08 23.33 -9.31
C ASN A 138 -12.56 23.25 -9.71
N ILE A 139 -13.40 22.51 -8.97
CA ILE A 139 -14.86 22.47 -9.23
C ILE A 139 -15.49 23.86 -9.12
N LEU A 140 -15.15 24.61 -8.06
CA LEU A 140 -15.70 25.95 -7.84
C LEU A 140 -15.32 26.96 -8.93
N ARG A 141 -14.34 26.63 -9.78
CA ARG A 141 -13.90 27.45 -10.92
C ARG A 141 -14.49 27.00 -12.26
N GLN A 142 -15.34 25.99 -12.28
CA GLN A 142 -15.88 25.40 -13.50
C GLN A 142 -17.20 26.09 -13.93
N ASP A 143 -17.43 26.22 -15.24
CA ASP A 143 -18.58 26.95 -15.78
C ASP A 143 -19.93 26.26 -15.50
N ILE A 144 -21.01 27.06 -15.42
CA ILE A 144 -22.38 26.59 -15.11
C ILE A 144 -22.89 25.52 -16.10
N SER A 145 -22.38 25.51 -17.33
CA SER A 145 -22.74 24.53 -18.37
C SER A 145 -22.26 23.10 -18.04
N PHE A 146 -21.26 22.94 -17.16
CA PHE A 146 -20.85 21.63 -16.64
C PHE A 146 -21.82 21.12 -15.57
N PHE A 147 -22.27 22.02 -14.69
CA PHE A 147 -23.25 21.72 -13.63
C PHE A 147 -24.63 21.36 -14.19
N ASP A 148 -24.99 21.87 -15.37
CA ASP A 148 -26.29 21.60 -16.01
C ASP A 148 -26.32 20.25 -16.77
N LYS A 149 -25.17 19.79 -17.29
CA LYS A 149 -25.04 18.47 -17.93
C LYS A 149 -24.92 17.32 -16.93
N GLU A 150 -24.30 17.57 -15.78
CA GLU A 150 -24.12 16.61 -14.69
C GLU A 150 -25.20 16.84 -13.63
N THR A 151 -26.43 16.39 -13.90
CA THR A 151 -27.64 16.60 -13.06
C THR A 151 -27.53 16.01 -11.64
N ASN A 152 -26.40 15.41 -11.28
CA ASN A 152 -26.08 14.96 -9.93
C ASN A 152 -24.68 15.41 -9.47
N THR A 153 -24.41 16.71 -9.53
CA THR A 153 -23.18 17.32 -9.01
C THR A 153 -22.88 16.89 -7.56
N GLY A 154 -23.91 16.69 -6.73
CA GLY A 154 -23.76 16.21 -5.35
C GLY A 154 -23.22 14.78 -5.25
N GLU A 155 -23.65 13.88 -6.13
CA GLU A 155 -23.12 12.52 -6.24
C GLU A 155 -21.67 12.51 -6.75
N VAL A 156 -21.31 13.38 -7.69
CA VAL A 156 -19.92 13.48 -8.19
C VAL A 156 -18.98 13.91 -7.06
N VAL A 157 -19.34 14.94 -6.29
CA VAL A 157 -18.57 15.40 -5.13
C VAL A 157 -18.51 14.31 -4.04
N GLY A 158 -19.62 13.59 -3.81
CA GLY A 158 -19.70 12.49 -2.85
C GLY A 158 -18.82 11.29 -3.23
N ARG A 159 -18.84 10.87 -4.50
CA ARG A 159 -18.00 9.79 -5.03
C ARG A 159 -16.52 10.13 -4.92
N ILE A 160 -16.13 11.34 -5.30
CA ILE A 160 -14.72 11.76 -5.24
C ILE A 160 -14.24 11.95 -3.81
N SER A 161 -15.13 12.41 -2.92
CA SER A 161 -14.89 12.38 -1.48
C SER A 161 -14.62 10.96 -0.99
N GLY A 162 -15.39 9.97 -1.43
CA GLY A 162 -15.15 8.55 -1.16
C GLY A 162 -13.82 8.05 -1.72
N ASP A 163 -13.49 8.43 -2.96
CA ASP A 163 -12.23 8.04 -3.62
C ASP A 163 -11.01 8.61 -2.88
N THR A 164 -11.09 9.85 -2.35
CA THR A 164 -10.01 10.42 -1.54
C THR A 164 -9.76 9.66 -0.24
N VAL A 165 -10.81 9.12 0.40
CA VAL A 165 -10.67 8.27 1.60
C VAL A 165 -10.02 6.93 1.24
N ARG A 166 -10.42 6.32 0.12
CA ARG A 166 -9.77 5.10 -0.37
C ARG A 166 -8.29 5.32 -0.68
N ILE A 167 -7.94 6.48 -1.25
CA ILE A 167 -6.55 6.88 -1.49
C ILE A 167 -5.80 7.08 -0.17
N GLN A 168 -6.44 7.70 0.83
CA GLN A 168 -5.87 7.86 2.17
C GLN A 168 -5.52 6.51 2.81
N ASP A 169 -6.45 5.56 2.80
CA ASP A 169 -6.24 4.23 3.37
C ASP A 169 -5.14 3.47 2.61
N ALA A 170 -5.13 3.59 1.28
CA ALA A 170 -4.08 3.01 0.44
C ALA A 170 -2.70 3.61 0.76
N MET A 171 -2.60 4.93 0.92
CA MET A 171 -1.32 5.61 1.17
C MET A 171 -0.82 5.49 2.62
N GLY A 172 -1.71 5.52 3.61
CA GLY A 172 -1.33 5.46 5.02
C GLY A 172 -1.11 4.03 5.47
N GLU A 173 -2.13 3.19 5.38
CA GLU A 173 -2.09 1.82 5.92
C GLU A 173 -1.32 0.87 5.00
N LYS A 174 -1.67 0.82 3.72
CA LYS A 174 -1.09 -0.19 2.81
C LYS A 174 0.39 0.08 2.52
N VAL A 175 0.81 1.34 2.36
CA VAL A 175 2.23 1.67 2.21
C VAL A 175 3.02 1.39 3.49
N CYS A 176 2.44 1.63 4.67
CA CYS A 176 3.08 1.27 5.94
C CYS A 176 3.34 -0.24 6.01
N ILE A 177 2.32 -1.07 5.77
CA ILE A 177 2.45 -2.54 5.78
C ILE A 177 3.45 -2.99 4.71
N PHE A 178 3.37 -2.45 3.50
CA PHE A 178 4.30 -2.77 2.41
C PHE A 178 5.76 -2.44 2.78
N SER A 179 5.99 -1.28 3.40
CA SER A 179 7.32 -0.87 3.84
C SER A 179 7.88 -1.82 4.90
N LEU A 180 7.05 -2.22 5.87
CA LEU A 180 7.43 -3.17 6.93
C LEU A 180 7.76 -4.55 6.34
N GLU A 181 6.88 -5.08 5.50
CA GLU A 181 7.05 -6.39 4.85
C GLU A 181 8.28 -6.45 3.96
N LEU A 182 8.55 -5.39 3.20
CA LEU A 182 9.74 -5.29 2.36
C LEU A 182 11.00 -5.34 3.22
N ILE A 183 11.05 -4.53 4.29
CA ILE A 183 12.27 -4.40 5.09
C ILE A 183 12.50 -5.65 5.96
N ALA A 184 11.46 -6.20 6.58
CA ALA A 184 11.53 -7.45 7.33
C ALA A 184 12.04 -8.63 6.47
N ARG A 185 11.75 -8.61 5.16
CA ARG A 185 12.25 -9.61 4.22
C ARG A 185 13.69 -9.35 3.76
N MET A 186 14.07 -8.10 3.57
CA MET A 186 15.39 -7.74 3.03
C MET A 186 16.51 -7.81 4.07
N VAL A 187 16.28 -7.37 5.31
CA VAL A 187 17.30 -7.34 6.38
C VAL A 187 17.96 -8.71 6.65
N PRO A 188 17.23 -9.80 6.91
CA PRO A 188 17.84 -11.10 7.18
C PRO A 188 18.54 -11.69 5.95
N VAL A 189 18.09 -11.38 4.72
CA VAL A 189 18.76 -11.79 3.48
C VAL A 189 20.14 -11.14 3.37
N VAL A 190 20.25 -9.84 3.67
CA VAL A 190 21.53 -9.11 3.66
C VAL A 190 22.48 -9.62 4.74
N LEU A 191 21.99 -9.84 5.97
CA LEU A 191 22.81 -10.41 7.05
C LEU A 191 23.29 -11.84 6.72
N ARG A 192 22.43 -12.66 6.11
CA ARG A 192 22.77 -14.03 5.66
C ARG A 192 23.82 -14.00 4.55
N PHE A 193 23.70 -13.06 3.61
CA PHE A 193 24.65 -12.87 2.52
C PHE A 193 26.06 -12.58 3.05
N PHE A 194 26.16 -11.77 4.09
CA PHE A 194 27.45 -11.40 4.69
C PHE A 194 28.07 -12.52 5.54
N THR A 195 27.25 -13.43 6.10
CA THR A 195 27.71 -14.39 7.11
C THR A 195 27.93 -15.82 6.57
N PHE A 196 27.29 -16.26 5.48
CA PHE A 196 27.38 -17.66 5.01
C PHE A 196 27.40 -17.82 3.48
N SER A 197 28.14 -18.85 3.02
CA SER A 197 28.41 -19.27 1.63
C SER A 197 27.23 -19.07 0.62
N PRO A 198 27.49 -18.69 -0.65
CA PRO A 198 26.48 -18.22 -1.62
C PRO A 198 25.37 -19.22 -2.01
N HIS A 199 25.43 -20.48 -1.54
CA HIS A 199 24.45 -21.51 -1.86
C HIS A 199 23.09 -21.32 -1.17
N LEU A 200 23.06 -20.77 0.05
CA LEU A 200 21.80 -20.57 0.80
C LEU A 200 21.00 -19.35 0.33
N LEU A 201 21.64 -18.41 -0.37
CA LEU A 201 20.99 -17.23 -0.95
C LEU A 201 19.95 -17.61 -2.01
N LYS A 202 20.25 -18.65 -2.82
CA LYS A 202 19.39 -19.08 -3.92
C LYS A 202 18.06 -19.65 -3.42
N ILE A 203 18.07 -20.44 -2.34
CA ILE A 203 16.85 -21.00 -1.73
C ILE A 203 16.06 -19.91 -1.00
N ALA A 204 16.74 -18.99 -0.33
CA ALA A 204 16.08 -17.87 0.37
C ALA A 204 15.48 -16.84 -0.59
N CYS A 205 15.97 -16.72 -1.83
CA CYS A 205 15.46 -15.77 -2.83
C CYS A 205 14.18 -16.25 -3.53
N VAL A 206 13.85 -17.55 -3.44
CA VAL A 206 12.62 -18.13 -4.01
C VAL A 206 11.39 -17.85 -3.12
N LEU A 207 11.54 -17.84 -1.80
CA LEU A 207 10.47 -17.54 -0.85
C LEU A 207 9.82 -16.14 -1.04
N PRO A 208 10.60 -15.06 -1.28
CA PRO A 208 10.10 -13.72 -1.59
C PRO A 208 9.24 -13.64 -2.85
N MET A 209 9.65 -14.34 -3.92
CA MET A 209 8.90 -14.40 -5.18
C MET A 209 7.55 -15.09 -4.97
N VAL A 210 7.53 -16.20 -4.22
CA VAL A 210 6.30 -16.91 -3.88
C VAL A 210 5.40 -16.06 -2.98
N CYS A 211 5.97 -15.34 -2.01
CA CYS A 211 5.19 -14.50 -1.10
C CYS A 211 4.57 -13.29 -1.83
N HIS A 212 5.33 -12.60 -2.69
CA HIS A 212 4.79 -11.52 -3.54
C HIS A 212 3.73 -12.04 -4.54
N PHE A 213 3.86 -13.28 -5.01
CA PHE A 213 2.85 -13.92 -5.86
C PHE A 213 1.57 -14.25 -5.07
N VAL A 214 1.68 -14.73 -3.83
CA VAL A 214 0.54 -15.02 -2.95
C VAL A 214 -0.16 -13.75 -2.46
N THR A 215 0.59 -12.68 -2.15
CA THR A 215 -0.01 -11.37 -1.79
C THR A 215 -0.75 -10.73 -2.96
N ARG A 216 -0.41 -11.09 -4.21
CA ARG A 216 -1.15 -10.66 -5.41
C ARG A 216 -2.41 -11.49 -5.67
N ILE A 217 -2.59 -12.61 -4.97
CA ILE A 217 -3.68 -13.59 -5.15
C ILE A 217 -4.76 -13.51 -4.07
N VAL A 218 -4.46 -12.91 -2.91
CA VAL A 218 -5.45 -12.62 -1.88
C VAL A 218 -5.98 -11.19 -2.13
N PRO A 219 -7.24 -11.04 -2.59
CA PRO A 219 -7.85 -9.74 -2.86
C PRO A 219 -8.14 -8.93 -1.60
#